data_AF-A0A938W3M1-F1
#
_entry.id   AF-A0A938W3M1-F1
#
_cell.length_a   1.000
_cell.length_b   1.000
_cell.length_c   1.000
_cell.angle_alpha   90.00
_cell.angle_beta   90.00
_cell.angle_gamma   90.00
#
_symmetry.space_group_name_H-M   'P 1'
#
loop_
_entity.id
_entity.type
_entity.pdbx_description
1 polymer ?
#
loop_
_entity_poly.entity_id
_entity_poly.type
_entity_poly.pdbx_seq_one_letter_code
_entity_poly.pdbx_strand_id
1 'polypeptide(L)'
;MPRKLREMTTENRIAEANAAYGSAVADLQRPLILEQQGQPLAVLISFEEYRRLREIESAEEARRRANWTKLSELLAEVHSRPSSYTSSEIEAEITAARAELRQERRGHRRSR
;
A
#
# COMPACT_ATOMS: atom_id res chain seq x y z
N MET A 1 61.50 41.57 28.73
CA MET A 1 60.16 41.74 28.13
C MET A 1 60.26 42.76 27.00
N PRO A 2 59.69 42.58 25.79
CA PRO A 2 58.83 41.50 25.29
C PRO A 2 59.42 40.70 24.10
N ARG A 3 58.88 39.49 23.91
CA ARG A 3 59.13 38.54 22.80
C ARG A 3 58.37 38.99 21.56
N LYS A 4 59.04 39.10 20.40
CA LYS A 4 58.37 39.21 19.10
C LYS A 4 57.70 37.88 18.76
N LEU A 5 56.38 37.84 18.77
CA LEU A 5 55.59 36.76 18.19
C LEU A 5 55.73 36.87 16.66
N ARG A 6 56.39 35.88 16.05
CA ARG A 6 56.33 35.68 14.59
C ARG A 6 54.92 35.19 14.27
N GLU A 7 54.15 35.99 13.58
CA GLU A 7 52.93 35.57 12.92
C GLU A 7 53.30 34.54 11.84
N MET A 8 52.91 33.28 12.05
CA MET A 8 52.93 32.26 11.02
C MET A 8 51.72 32.51 10.12
N THR A 9 51.96 33.05 8.92
CA THR A 9 51.00 33.05 7.84
C THR A 9 50.82 31.61 7.35
N THR A 10 49.84 30.91 7.93
CA THR A 10 49.37 29.63 7.41
C THR A 10 48.62 29.92 6.11
N GLU A 11 49.29 29.73 4.98
CA GLU A 11 48.67 29.78 3.67
C GLU A 11 47.60 28.68 3.59
N ASN A 12 46.32 29.09 3.62
CA ASN A 12 45.19 28.22 3.33
C ASN A 12 45.27 27.80 1.86
N ARG A 13 45.99 26.71 1.58
CA ARG A 13 45.91 26.03 0.29
C ARG A 13 44.55 25.35 0.17
N ILE A 14 43.65 26.00 -0.56
CA ILE A 14 42.42 25.38 -1.03
C ILE A 14 42.82 24.35 -2.07
N ALA A 15 42.75 23.07 -1.72
CA ALA A 15 42.89 21.99 -2.69
C ALA A 15 41.57 21.91 -3.47
N GLU A 16 41.57 22.32 -4.74
CA GLU A 16 40.45 22.10 -5.63
C GLU A 16 40.20 20.59 -5.75
N ALA A 17 38.98 20.16 -5.41
CA ALA A 17 38.56 18.78 -5.58
C ALA A 17 38.52 18.48 -7.08
N ASN A 18 39.54 17.76 -7.57
CA ASN A 18 39.59 17.24 -8.93
C ASN A 18 38.48 16.20 -9.10
N ALA A 19 37.29 16.63 -9.51
CA ALA A 19 36.19 15.76 -9.86
C ALA A 19 36.36 15.32 -11.32
N ALA A 20 36.66 14.03 -11.52
CA ALA A 20 36.67 13.42 -12.84
C ALA A 20 35.21 13.13 -13.24
N TYR A 21 34.66 13.97 -14.13
CA TYR A 21 33.34 13.74 -14.69
C TYR A 21 33.45 12.80 -15.90
N GLY A 22 32.99 11.57 -15.72
CA GLY A 22 32.76 10.63 -16.83
C GLY A 22 31.33 10.78 -17.34
N SER A 23 31.14 10.86 -18.66
CA SER A 23 29.83 10.69 -19.27
C SER A 23 29.82 9.37 -20.04
N ALA A 24 28.83 8.53 -19.75
CA ALA A 24 28.58 7.30 -20.47
C ALA A 24 27.12 7.34 -20.95
N VAL A 25 26.90 7.09 -22.24
CA VAL A 25 25.56 6.88 -22.76
C VAL A 25 25.14 5.48 -22.32
N ALA A 26 24.14 5.40 -21.45
CA ALA A 26 23.65 4.13 -20.94
C ALA A 26 22.31 3.80 -21.60
N ASP A 27 22.19 2.56 -22.07
CA ASP A 27 20.93 2.03 -22.55
C ASP A 27 20.03 1.69 -21.34
N LEU A 28 18.94 2.43 -21.18
CA LEU A 28 17.96 2.27 -20.10
C LEU A 28 16.90 1.20 -20.39
N GLN A 29 17.10 0.33 -21.38
CA GLN A 29 16.27 -0.88 -21.54
C GLN A 29 16.32 -1.81 -20.31
N ARG A 30 17.36 -1.67 -19.46
CA ARG A 30 17.43 -2.31 -18.14
C ARG A 30 17.59 -1.23 -17.06
N PRO A 31 16.97 -1.40 -15.87
CA PRO A 31 17.20 -0.51 -14.75
C PRO A 31 18.68 -0.46 -14.37
N LEU A 32 19.20 0.73 -14.14
CA LEU A 32 20.57 0.94 -13.68
C LEU A 32 20.55 1.35 -12.21
N ILE A 33 21.38 0.70 -11.40
CA ILE A 33 21.55 1.05 -9.99
C ILE A 33 22.74 1.99 -9.90
N LEU A 34 22.51 3.18 -9.36
CA LEU A 34 23.56 4.11 -8.97
C LEU A 34 24.03 3.76 -7.57
N GLU A 35 25.33 3.54 -7.42
CA GLU A 35 25.95 3.21 -6.14
C GLU A 35 26.88 4.32 -5.67
N GLN A 36 26.94 4.51 -4.35
CA GLN A 36 27.90 5.38 -3.69
C GLN A 36 28.61 4.56 -2.62
N GLN A 37 29.95 4.45 -2.71
CA GLN A 37 30.75 3.65 -1.78
C GLN A 37 30.29 2.17 -1.68
N GLY A 38 29.83 1.60 -2.80
CA GLY A 38 29.31 0.23 -2.88
C GLY A 38 27.91 0.04 -2.28
N GLN A 39 27.20 1.11 -1.94
CA GLN A 39 25.82 1.08 -1.46
C GLN A 39 24.87 1.64 -2.53
N PRO A 40 23.70 1.02 -2.77
CA PRO A 40 22.73 1.52 -3.72
C PRO A 40 22.12 2.84 -3.24
N LEU A 41 22.18 3.85 -4.09
CA LEU A 41 21.67 5.20 -3.83
C LEU A 41 20.37 5.47 -4.60
N ALA A 42 20.32 5.09 -5.88
CA ALA A 42 19.15 5.33 -6.73
C ALA A 42 19.04 4.29 -7.85
N VAL A 43 17.85 4.19 -8.44
CA VAL A 43 17.63 3.37 -9.64
C VAL A 43 17.17 4.29 -10.77
N LEU A 44 17.86 4.24 -11.90
CA LEU A 44 17.47 4.89 -13.13
C LEU A 44 16.72 3.91 -14.01
N ILE A 45 15.56 4.33 -14.50
CA ILE A 45 14.73 3.59 -15.45
C ILE A 45 14.33 4.51 -16.60
N SER A 46 13.89 3.92 -17.71
CA SER A 46 13.30 4.71 -18.79
C SER A 46 12.04 5.42 -18.29
N PHE A 47 11.76 6.58 -18.88
CA PHE A 47 10.55 7.34 -18.54
C PHE A 47 9.27 6.55 -18.84
N GLU A 48 9.28 5.74 -19.90
CA GLU A 48 8.15 4.87 -20.26
C GLU A 48 7.89 3.81 -19.19
N GLU A 49 8.94 3.16 -18.67
CA GLU A 49 8.80 2.18 -17.60
C GLU A 49 8.34 2.85 -16.30
N TYR A 50 8.85 4.05 -15.98
CA TYR A 50 8.34 4.82 -14.85
C TYR A 50 6.84 5.09 -14.97
N ARG A 51 6.37 5.55 -16.14
CA ARG A 51 4.95 5.79 -16.39
C ARG A 51 4.11 4.53 -16.20
N ARG A 52 4.57 3.41 -16.76
CA ARG A 52 3.90 2.11 -16.63
C ARG A 52 3.76 1.69 -15.16
N LEU A 53 4.82 1.84 -14.36
CA LEU A 53 4.79 1.52 -12.93
C LEU A 53 3.81 2.42 -12.18
N ARG A 54 3.75 3.72 -12.51
CA ARG A 54 2.80 4.67 -11.90
C ARG A 54 1.35 4.34 -12.25
N GLU A 55 1.08 3.90 -13.47
CA GLU A 55 -0.25 3.46 -13.87
C GLU A 55 -0.70 2.22 -13.08
N ILE A 56 0.18 1.23 -12.91
CA ILE A 56 -0.08 0.03 -12.09
C ILE A 56 -0.37 0.43 -10.64
N GLU A 57 0.49 1.25 -10.03
CA GLU A 57 0.34 1.73 -8.65
C GLU A 57 -1.01 2.43 -8.45
N SER A 58 -1.39 3.32 -9.39
CA SER A 58 -2.66 4.05 -9.32
C SER A 58 -3.89 3.13 -9.40
N ALA A 59 -3.84 2.10 -10.24
CA ALA A 59 -4.92 1.12 -10.37
C ALA A 59 -5.06 0.26 -9.10
N GLU A 60 -3.94 -0.11 -8.48
CA GLU A 60 -3.93 -0.84 -7.21
C GLU A 60 -4.42 0.02 -6.03
N GLU A 61 -4.07 1.31 -5.99
CA GLU A 61 -4.61 2.24 -5.00
C GLU A 61 -6.13 2.38 -5.12
N ALA A 62 -6.65 2.53 -6.34
CA ALA A 62 -8.09 2.61 -6.58
C ALA A 62 -8.81 1.33 -6.12
N ARG A 63 -8.27 0.15 -6.45
CA ARG A 63 -8.79 -1.14 -5.98
C ARG A 63 -8.76 -1.27 -4.47
N ARG A 64 -7.65 -0.88 -3.82
CA ARG A 64 -7.53 -0.91 -2.35
C ARG A 64 -8.57 -0.02 -1.68
N ARG A 65 -8.77 1.21 -2.18
CA ARG A 65 -9.78 2.12 -1.65
C ARG A 65 -11.19 1.53 -1.79
N ALA A 66 -11.53 1.01 -2.97
CA ALA A 66 -12.84 0.38 -3.19
C ALA A 66 -13.08 -0.82 -2.25
N ASN A 67 -12.06 -1.64 -2.02
CA ASN A 67 -12.15 -2.78 -1.10
C ASN A 67 -12.36 -2.33 0.35
N TRP A 68 -11.67 -1.28 0.79
CA TRP A 68 -11.88 -0.71 2.13
C TRP A 68 -13.27 -0.14 2.31
N THR A 69 -13.79 0.57 1.30
CA THR A 69 -15.17 1.07 1.31
C THR A 69 -16.17 -0.08 1.45
N LYS A 70 -16.04 -1.13 0.63
CA LYS A 70 -16.91 -2.31 0.70
C LYS A 70 -16.84 -3.01 2.06
N LEU A 71 -15.66 -3.12 2.66
CA LEU A 71 -15.53 -3.69 3.99
C LEU A 71 -16.24 -2.83 5.04
N SER A 72 -16.11 -1.50 4.95
CA SER A 72 -16.78 -0.59 5.89
C SER A 72 -18.31 -0.67 5.80
N GLU A 73 -18.84 -0.83 4.58
CA GLU A 73 -20.28 -1.04 4.35
C GLU A 73 -20.75 -2.37 4.96
N LEU A 74 -20.01 -3.46 4.76
CA LEU A 74 -20.33 -4.76 5.35
C LEU A 74 -20.30 -4.72 6.88
N LEU A 75 -19.31 -4.04 7.47
CA LEU A 75 -19.24 -3.86 8.91
C LEU A 75 -20.40 -3.03 9.43
N ALA A 76 -20.75 -1.93 8.75
CA ALA A 76 -21.91 -1.13 9.10
C ALA A 76 -23.20 -1.95 9.03
N GLU A 77 -23.37 -2.78 8.00
CA GLU A 77 -24.51 -3.68 7.89
C GLU A 77 -24.56 -4.66 9.07
N VAL A 78 -23.46 -5.34 9.37
CA VAL A 78 -23.38 -6.30 10.48
C VAL A 78 -23.66 -5.63 11.83
N HIS A 79 -23.08 -4.45 12.07
CA HIS A 79 -23.29 -3.71 13.32
C HIS A 79 -24.69 -3.08 13.43
N SER A 80 -25.36 -2.79 12.31
CA SER A 80 -26.73 -2.29 12.28
C SER A 80 -27.77 -3.39 12.51
N ARG A 81 -27.39 -4.66 12.33
CA ARG A 81 -28.29 -5.78 12.63
C ARG A 81 -28.53 -5.82 14.14
N PRO A 82 -29.78 -5.94 14.59
CA PRO A 82 -30.07 -6.13 16.00
C PRO A 82 -29.37 -7.41 16.48
N SER A 83 -28.30 -7.26 17.25
CA SER A 83 -27.60 -8.38 17.90
C SER A 83 -28.29 -8.82 19.19
N SER A 84 -29.52 -8.35 19.42
CA SER A 84 -30.26 -8.55 20.66
C SER A 84 -31.12 -9.80 20.66
N TYR A 85 -31.03 -10.64 19.64
CA TYR A 85 -31.73 -11.92 19.65
C TYR A 85 -31.23 -12.77 20.81
N THR A 86 -32.10 -12.93 21.79
CA THR A 86 -31.93 -13.91 22.87
C THR A 86 -31.98 -15.31 22.26
N SER A 87 -31.32 -16.29 22.89
CA SER A 87 -31.37 -17.68 22.42
C SER A 87 -32.80 -18.19 22.20
N SER A 88 -33.76 -17.74 23.04
CA SER A 88 -35.18 -18.05 22.89
C SER A 88 -35.82 -17.47 21.62
N GLU A 89 -35.46 -16.25 21.22
CA GLU A 89 -36.00 -15.63 20.00
C GLU A 89 -35.43 -16.31 18.74
N ILE A 90 -34.15 -16.72 18.79
CA ILE A 90 -33.52 -17.51 17.73
C ILE A 90 -34.22 -18.87 17.57
N GLU A 91 -34.46 -19.59 18.68
CA GLU A 91 -35.15 -20.88 18.65
C GLU A 91 -36.60 -20.76 18.17
N ALA A 92 -37.29 -19.67 18.54
CA ALA A 92 -38.64 -19.38 18.08
C ALA A 92 -38.69 -19.16 16.57
N GLU A 93 -37.77 -18.36 16.02
CA GLU A 93 -37.68 -18.10 14.58
C GLU A 93 -37.35 -19.37 13.78
N ILE A 94 -36.39 -20.17 14.25
CA ILE A 94 -36.04 -21.47 13.64
C ILE A 94 -37.26 -22.42 13.65
N THR A 95 -38.02 -22.43 14.75
CA THR A 95 -39.21 -23.29 14.87
C THR A 95 -40.32 -22.82 13.94
N ALA A 96 -40.53 -21.50 13.82
CA ALA A 96 -41.50 -20.91 12.90
C ALA A 96 -41.16 -21.25 11.43
N ALA A 97 -39.92 -21.02 11.00
CA ALA A 97 -39.45 -21.35 9.65
C ALA A 97 -39.62 -22.85 9.32
N ARG A 98 -39.35 -23.74 10.28
CA ARG A 98 -39.57 -25.19 10.12
C ARG A 98 -41.04 -25.56 10.02
N ALA A 99 -41.92 -24.83 10.70
CA ALA A 99 -43.36 -25.06 10.66
C ALA A 99 -43.95 -24.65 9.30
N GLU A 100 -43.56 -23.49 8.78
CA GLU A 100 -43.94 -23.02 7.44
C GLU A 100 -43.54 -24.02 6.36
N LEU A 101 -42.29 -24.49 6.38
CA LEU A 101 -41.78 -25.46 5.41
C LEU A 101 -42.52 -26.82 5.49
N ARG A 102 -43.00 -27.21 6.68
CA ARG A 102 -43.87 -28.40 6.84
C ARG A 102 -45.27 -28.16 6.28
N GLN A 103 -45.81 -26.96 6.42
CA GLN A 103 -47.12 -26.61 5.86
C GLN A 103 -47.08 -26.58 4.34
N GLU A 104 -46.06 -25.95 3.74
CA GLU A 104 -45.84 -25.96 2.29
C GLU A 104 -45.78 -27.39 1.74
N ARG A 105 -44.97 -28.25 2.37
CA ARG A 105 -44.84 -29.66 1.97
C ARG A 105 -46.16 -30.44 2.08
N ARG A 106 -47.01 -30.13 3.06
CA ARG A 106 -48.32 -30.77 3.22
C ARG A 106 -49.36 -30.22 2.24
N GLY A 107 -49.31 -28.93 1.92
CA GLY A 107 -50.14 -28.31 0.88
C GLY A 107 -49.85 -28.91 -0.50
N HIS A 108 -48.57 -29.07 -0.84
CA HIS A 108 -48.13 -29.70 -2.10
C HIS A 108 -48.52 -31.18 -2.25
N ARG A 109 -48.74 -31.89 -1.13
CA ARG A 109 -49.22 -33.28 -1.12
C ARG A 109 -50.74 -33.43 -1.24
N ARG A 110 -51.50 -32.36 -0.97
CA ARG A 110 -52.98 -32.35 -1.05
C ARG A 110 -53.50 -31.81 -2.39
N SER A 111 -52.65 -31.15 -3.18
CA SER A 111 -52.98 -30.63 -4.51
C SER A 111 -52.56 -31.57 -5.66
N ARG A 112 -52.32 -32.85 -5.36
CA ARG A 112 -52.03 -33.93 -6.31
C ARG A 112 -53.02 -35.06 -6.07
#